data_AF-A0A8H7DET0-F1
#
_entry.id   AF-A0A8H7DET0-F1
#
_cell.length_a   1.000
_cell.length_b   1.000
_cell.length_c   1.000
_cell.angle_alpha   90.00
_cell.angle_beta   90.00
_cell.angle_gamma   90.00
#
_symmetry.space_group_name_H-M   'P 1'
#
loop_
_entity.id
_entity.type
_entity.pdbx_description
1 polymer ?
#
loop_
_entity_poly.entity_id
_entity_poly.type
_entity_poly.pdbx_seq_one_letter_code
_entity_poly.pdbx_strand_id
1 'polypeptide(L)'
;MPGFVVAEADYDEAMALFLSPLRLTQLNGNLGPTLTALPPTHPLFADMTHLGLRNWHISGLVDIEDTRSHVSFMPRLTHLSFEDGRFIPHCTYILETCRLLHVLISLSFDSELSLFPDELEDLSRDPRFVVMQNGWHLQDWQMGIHAGVDYWTRAEDFIAKRRCKEIDPLGYKISGDASEYIAARYASSTG
;
A
#
# COMPACT_ATOMS: atom_id res chain seq x y z
N MET A 1 43.61 -1.30 -3.41
CA MET A 1 42.48 -1.42 -4.35
C MET A 1 41.67 -0.14 -4.25
N PRO A 2 41.41 0.59 -5.34
CA PRO A 2 40.47 1.71 -5.28
C PRO A 2 39.05 1.14 -5.08
N GLY A 3 38.40 1.52 -3.99
CA GLY A 3 36.99 1.22 -3.75
C GLY A 3 36.13 2.18 -4.54
N PHE A 4 35.19 1.66 -5.32
CA PHE A 4 34.15 2.47 -5.94
C PHE A 4 33.13 2.85 -4.86
N VAL A 5 32.95 4.15 -4.65
CA VAL A 5 31.80 4.70 -3.91
C VAL A 5 30.74 4.98 -4.98
N VAL A 6 29.73 4.12 -5.06
CA VAL A 6 28.52 4.41 -5.85
C VAL A 6 27.69 5.35 -4.99
N ALA A 7 27.41 6.56 -5.48
CA ALA A 7 26.51 7.47 -4.80
C ALA A 7 25.10 6.85 -4.80
N GLU A 8 24.32 6.98 -3.72
CA GLU A 8 22.97 6.39 -3.62
C GLU A 8 22.07 6.73 -4.83
N ALA A 9 22.23 7.91 -5.43
CA ALA A 9 21.50 8.32 -6.63
C ALA A 9 21.79 7.43 -7.87
N ASP A 10 23.01 6.91 -8.01
CA ASP A 10 23.36 6.00 -9.11
C ASP A 10 22.74 4.61 -8.91
N TYR A 11 22.45 4.23 -7.66
CA TYR A 11 21.86 2.93 -7.35
C TYR A 11 20.37 2.88 -7.76
N ASP A 12 19.61 3.95 -7.50
CA ASP A 12 18.19 4.00 -7.82
C ASP A 12 17.92 4.09 -9.33
N GLU A 13 18.73 4.87 -10.05
CA GLU A 13 18.66 4.93 -11.51
C GLU A 13 19.09 3.58 -12.15
N ALA A 14 20.15 2.95 -11.61
CA ALA A 14 20.56 1.62 -12.05
C ALA A 14 19.51 0.54 -11.74
N MET A 15 18.84 0.62 -10.58
CA MET A 15 17.71 -0.23 -10.21
C MET A 15 16.54 -0.03 -11.17
N ALA A 16 16.17 1.21 -11.47
CA ALA A 16 15.10 1.51 -12.42
C ALA A 16 15.40 0.97 -13.82
N LEU A 17 16.64 1.14 -14.30
CA LEU A 17 17.08 0.58 -15.59
C LEU A 17 17.07 -0.95 -15.57
N PHE A 18 17.46 -1.57 -14.46
CA PHE A 18 17.43 -3.03 -14.30
C PHE A 18 16.02 -3.61 -14.25
N LEU A 19 15.06 -2.90 -13.63
CA LEU A 19 13.67 -3.35 -13.51
C LEU A 19 12.83 -3.03 -14.75
N SER A 20 13.20 -2.05 -15.56
CA SER A 20 12.48 -1.63 -16.77
C SER A 20 12.07 -2.78 -17.73
N PRO A 21 12.92 -3.79 -18.03
CA PRO A 21 12.51 -4.93 -18.84
C PRO A 21 11.58 -5.91 -18.13
N LEU A 22 11.51 -5.87 -16.79
CA LEU A 22 10.63 -6.73 -16.01
C LEU A 22 9.24 -6.10 -15.99
N ARG A 23 8.24 -6.86 -16.47
CA ARG A 23 6.82 -6.48 -16.29
C ARG A 23 6.40 -6.74 -14.86
N LEU A 24 6.85 -5.88 -13.96
CA LEU A 24 6.49 -5.94 -12.55
C LEU A 24 5.04 -5.47 -12.41
N THR A 25 4.19 -6.37 -11.94
CA THR A 25 2.80 -6.06 -11.59
C THR A 25 2.66 -5.69 -10.12
N GLN A 26 3.67 -5.97 -9.31
CA GLN A 26 3.69 -5.76 -7.88
C GLN A 26 5.05 -5.19 -7.45
N LEU A 27 5.02 -4.11 -6.68
CA LEU A 27 6.20 -3.52 -6.03
C LEU A 27 5.87 -3.22 -4.58
N ASN A 28 6.77 -3.54 -3.67
CA ASN A 28 6.63 -3.26 -2.24
C ASN A 28 7.98 -2.90 -1.65
N GLY A 29 8.13 -1.67 -1.12
CA GLY A 29 9.40 -1.21 -0.58
C GLY A 29 9.49 0.31 -0.44
N ASN A 30 10.70 0.80 -0.16
CA ASN A 30 11.00 2.23 -0.18
C ASN A 30 11.14 2.71 -1.62
N LEU A 31 10.01 3.10 -2.20
CA LEU A 31 9.91 3.52 -3.59
C LEU A 31 9.89 5.05 -3.73
N GLY A 32 10.03 5.80 -2.63
CA GLY A 32 10.07 7.26 -2.67
C GLY A 32 11.11 7.78 -3.67
N PRO A 33 12.39 7.38 -3.54
CA PRO A 33 13.43 7.78 -4.50
C PRO A 33 13.12 7.39 -5.94
N THR A 34 12.60 6.18 -6.18
CA THR A 34 12.23 5.70 -7.53
C THR A 34 11.08 6.51 -8.13
N LEU A 35 10.06 6.85 -7.32
CA LEU A 35 8.93 7.68 -7.74
C LEU A 35 9.35 9.13 -7.98
N THR A 36 10.38 9.64 -7.28
CA THR A 36 10.92 10.98 -7.56
C THR A 36 11.84 10.98 -8.79
N ALA A 37 12.58 9.90 -9.04
CA ALA A 37 13.56 9.82 -10.12
C ALA A 37 12.95 9.55 -11.51
N LEU A 38 11.81 8.85 -11.56
CA LEU A 38 11.17 8.46 -12.81
C LEU A 38 9.95 9.33 -13.09
N PRO A 39 9.63 9.67 -14.35
CA PRO A 39 8.39 10.36 -14.65
C PRO A 39 7.17 9.43 -14.40
N PRO A 40 5.97 9.98 -14.10
CA PRO A 40 4.77 9.17 -13.90
C PRO A 40 4.38 8.30 -15.10
N THR A 41 4.81 8.67 -16.30
CA THR A 41 4.58 7.95 -17.56
C THR A 41 5.62 6.86 -17.85
N HIS A 42 6.55 6.60 -16.93
CA HIS A 42 7.60 5.61 -17.13
C HIS A 42 7.00 4.19 -17.31
N PRO A 43 7.51 3.37 -18.27
CA PRO A 43 6.95 2.04 -18.57
C PRO A 43 6.86 1.08 -17.37
N LEU A 44 7.73 1.24 -16.37
CA LEU A 44 7.69 0.49 -15.10
C LEU A 44 6.31 0.54 -14.43
N PHE A 45 5.58 1.66 -14.56
CA PHE A 45 4.30 1.88 -13.90
C PHE A 45 3.10 1.47 -14.75
N ALA A 46 3.29 1.19 -16.04
CA ALA A 46 2.18 0.95 -16.99
C ALA A 46 1.37 -0.32 -16.65
N ASP A 47 2.05 -1.35 -16.13
CA ASP A 47 1.45 -2.64 -15.76
C ASP A 47 1.29 -2.84 -14.24
N MET A 48 1.58 -1.81 -13.44
CA MET A 48 1.52 -1.89 -11.99
C MET A 48 0.08 -2.09 -11.51
N THR A 49 -0.16 -3.14 -10.73
CA THR A 49 -1.46 -3.43 -10.12
C THR A 49 -1.41 -3.33 -8.60
N HIS A 50 -0.27 -3.65 -7.97
CA HIS A 50 -0.08 -3.55 -6.52
C HIS A 50 1.14 -2.69 -6.20
N LEU A 51 0.94 -1.66 -5.38
CA LEU A 51 2.01 -0.77 -4.92
C LEU A 51 2.00 -0.66 -3.41
N GLY A 52 3.11 -1.07 -2.79
CA GLY A 52 3.37 -0.90 -1.36
C GLY A 52 4.48 0.13 -1.13
N LEU A 53 4.13 1.23 -0.47
CA LEU A 53 5.00 2.33 -0.13
C LEU A 53 5.45 2.19 1.33
N ARG A 54 6.66 1.65 1.53
CA ARG A 54 7.23 1.31 2.85
C ARG A 54 8.45 2.13 3.17
N ASN A 55 8.69 2.38 4.45
CA ASN A 55 9.83 3.20 4.92
C ASN A 55 9.97 4.52 4.13
N TRP A 56 8.85 5.03 3.59
CA TRP A 56 8.86 6.30 2.91
C TRP A 56 8.82 7.35 4.00
N HIS A 57 10.01 7.76 4.42
CA HIS A 57 10.14 8.93 5.25
C HIS A 57 9.78 10.13 4.40
N ILE A 58 8.50 10.51 4.41
CA ILE A 58 8.04 11.76 3.83
C ILE A 58 8.84 12.86 4.54
N SER A 59 9.79 13.44 3.80
CA SER A 59 10.71 14.47 4.29
C SER A 59 10.07 15.85 4.19
N GLY A 60 9.00 15.98 3.39
CA GLY A 60 8.17 17.18 3.31
C GLY A 60 6.92 17.01 2.45
N LEU A 61 6.13 18.07 2.34
CA LEU A 61 4.88 18.11 1.56
C LEU A 61 5.08 17.87 0.06
N VAL A 62 6.26 18.24 -0.48
CA VAL A 62 6.61 18.06 -1.90
C VAL A 62 6.58 16.58 -2.28
N ASP A 63 7.15 15.72 -1.42
CA ASP A 63 7.17 14.27 -1.65
C ASP A 63 5.75 13.70 -1.77
N ILE A 64 4.78 14.24 -1.03
CA ILE A 64 3.40 13.79 -1.07
C ILE A 64 2.69 14.20 -2.36
N GLU A 65 2.86 15.44 -2.82
CA GLU A 65 2.23 15.90 -4.06
C GLU A 65 2.77 15.14 -5.28
N ASP A 66 4.07 14.85 -5.28
CA ASP A 66 4.72 14.04 -6.31
C ASP A 66 4.19 12.59 -6.26
N THR A 67 4.07 12.00 -5.07
CA THR A 67 3.47 10.66 -4.89
C THR A 67 2.06 10.62 -5.46
N ARG A 68 1.24 11.59 -5.06
CA ARG A 68 -0.15 11.70 -5.45
C ARG A 68 -0.28 11.77 -6.97
N SER A 69 0.59 12.56 -7.60
CA SER A 69 0.66 12.67 -9.05
C SER A 69 1.03 11.32 -9.65
N HIS A 70 2.12 10.68 -9.21
CA HIS A 70 2.57 9.38 -9.73
C HIS A 70 1.49 8.29 -9.67
N VAL A 71 0.88 8.12 -8.51
CA VAL A 71 -0.15 7.11 -8.27
C VAL A 71 -1.34 7.31 -9.22
N SER A 72 -1.74 8.55 -9.47
CA SER A 72 -2.85 8.87 -10.40
C SER A 72 -2.57 8.53 -11.87
N PHE A 73 -1.30 8.41 -12.27
CA PHE A 73 -0.89 8.04 -13.62
C PHE A 73 -0.75 6.53 -13.82
N MET A 74 -0.92 5.71 -12.78
CA MET A 74 -0.80 4.25 -12.88
C MET A 74 -2.13 3.65 -13.36
N PRO A 75 -2.29 3.35 -14.66
CA PRO A 75 -3.61 3.12 -15.25
C PRO A 75 -4.22 1.77 -14.87
N ARG A 76 -3.47 0.91 -14.19
CA ARG A 76 -3.86 -0.46 -13.80
C ARG A 76 -3.80 -0.69 -12.30
N LEU A 77 -3.51 0.35 -11.52
CA LEU A 77 -3.33 0.22 -10.07
C LEU A 77 -4.67 -0.15 -9.40
N THR A 78 -4.71 -1.33 -8.78
CA THR A 78 -5.87 -1.85 -8.06
C THR A 78 -5.63 -1.92 -6.55
N HIS A 79 -4.37 -1.99 -6.11
CA HIS A 79 -3.99 -2.15 -4.71
C HIS A 79 -2.91 -1.14 -4.34
N LEU A 80 -3.15 -0.33 -3.32
CA LEU A 80 -2.20 0.63 -2.79
C LEU A 80 -2.11 0.51 -1.27
N SER A 81 -0.90 0.50 -0.73
CA SER A 81 -0.67 0.53 0.72
C SER A 81 0.47 1.49 1.05
N PHE A 82 0.38 2.17 2.18
CA PHE A 82 1.42 3.07 2.66
C PHE A 82 1.66 2.86 4.16
N GLU A 83 2.91 3.02 4.59
CA GLU A 83 3.37 2.82 5.96
C GLU A 83 3.64 4.15 6.67
N ASP A 84 2.67 5.08 6.61
CA ASP A 84 2.77 6.39 7.26
C ASP A 84 1.39 7.04 7.41
N GLY A 85 0.94 7.24 8.66
CA GLY A 85 -0.34 7.89 8.92
C GLY A 85 -0.41 9.34 8.40
N ARG A 86 0.71 10.01 8.13
CA ARG A 86 0.74 11.35 7.53
C ARG A 86 0.19 11.39 6.11
N PHE A 87 0.00 10.23 5.47
CA PHE A 87 -0.59 10.13 4.14
C PHE A 87 -2.13 10.10 4.15
N ILE A 88 -2.74 9.96 5.32
CA ILE A 88 -4.21 9.92 5.50
C ILE A 88 -4.93 11.09 4.81
N PRO A 89 -4.50 12.37 4.98
CA PRO A 89 -5.18 13.50 4.34
C PRO A 89 -5.23 13.45 2.80
N HIS A 90 -4.41 12.60 2.17
CA HIS A 90 -4.29 12.50 0.72
C HIS A 90 -5.07 11.32 0.13
N CYS A 91 -5.58 10.43 0.99
CA CYS A 91 -6.27 9.22 0.57
C CYS A 91 -7.56 9.51 -0.20
N THR A 92 -8.31 10.54 0.18
CA THR A 92 -9.55 10.92 -0.53
C THR A 92 -9.27 11.27 -1.99
N TYR A 93 -8.25 12.10 -2.23
CA TYR A 93 -7.84 12.44 -3.60
C TYR A 93 -7.45 11.19 -4.40
N ILE A 94 -6.68 10.28 -3.79
CA ILE A 94 -6.23 9.06 -4.47
C ILE A 94 -7.43 8.19 -4.83
N LEU A 95 -8.38 8.03 -3.91
CA LEU A 95 -9.62 7.28 -4.13
C LEU A 95 -10.48 7.88 -5.25
N GLU A 96 -10.47 9.21 -5.41
CA GLU A 96 -11.20 9.92 -6.48
C GLU A 96 -10.51 9.83 -7.84
N THR A 97 -9.19 9.88 -7.87
CA THR A 97 -8.40 9.90 -9.12
C THR A 97 -8.08 8.50 -9.64
N CYS A 98 -7.84 7.54 -8.76
CA CYS A 98 -7.48 6.17 -9.12
C CYS A 98 -8.75 5.32 -9.24
N ARG A 99 -9.46 5.44 -10.37
CA ARG A 99 -10.78 4.81 -10.57
C ARG A 99 -10.77 3.28 -10.51
N LEU A 100 -9.64 2.63 -10.81
CA LEU A 100 -9.49 1.19 -10.73
C LEU A 100 -9.05 0.69 -9.35
N LEU A 101 -8.73 1.61 -8.43
CA LEU A 101 -8.28 1.26 -7.10
C LEU A 101 -9.40 0.48 -6.39
N HIS A 102 -9.10 -0.75 -6.01
CA HIS A 102 -9.97 -1.67 -5.32
C HIS A 102 -9.75 -1.63 -3.82
N VAL A 103 -8.48 -1.50 -3.42
CA VAL A 103 -8.02 -1.55 -2.02
C VAL A 103 -7.02 -0.43 -1.77
N LEU A 104 -7.27 0.35 -0.71
CA LEU A 104 -6.34 1.33 -0.17
C LEU A 104 -6.08 1.03 1.31
N ILE A 105 -4.83 0.70 1.65
CA ILE A 105 -4.44 0.27 3.00
C ILE A 105 -3.52 1.29 3.67
N SER A 106 -3.93 1.80 4.81
CA SER A 106 -3.05 2.53 5.74
C SER A 106 -2.44 1.53 6.73
N LEU A 107 -1.12 1.33 6.66
CA LEU A 107 -0.35 0.56 7.64
C LEU A 107 0.19 1.53 8.70
N SER A 108 -0.63 1.84 9.71
CA SER A 108 -0.35 2.93 10.66
C SER A 108 -0.51 2.51 12.11
N PHE A 109 0.11 3.26 13.01
CA PHE A 109 -0.14 3.13 14.45
C PHE A 109 -1.35 3.98 14.88
N ASP A 110 -2.04 3.56 15.94
CA ASP A 110 -3.20 4.31 16.47
C ASP A 110 -2.88 5.74 16.86
N SER A 111 -1.65 5.99 17.33
CA SER A 111 -1.16 7.33 17.64
C SER A 111 -1.12 8.23 16.39
N GLU A 112 -0.79 7.70 15.22
CA GLU A 112 -0.71 8.48 13.98
C GLU A 112 -2.11 8.79 13.44
N LEU A 113 -3.02 7.80 13.50
CA LEU A 113 -4.40 7.94 13.07
C LEU A 113 -5.15 9.01 13.89
N SER A 114 -4.84 9.11 15.19
CA SER A 114 -5.45 10.08 16.09
C SER A 114 -5.17 11.55 15.71
N LEU A 115 -4.22 11.79 14.80
CA LEU A 115 -3.89 13.12 14.30
C LEU A 115 -4.87 13.63 13.21
N PHE A 116 -5.67 12.74 12.61
CA PHE A 116 -6.52 13.04 11.45
C PHE A 116 -7.95 12.49 11.61
N PRO A 117 -8.67 12.84 12.70
CA PRO A 117 -9.96 12.23 13.02
C PRO A 117 -11.04 12.54 11.96
N ASP A 118 -11.06 13.77 11.44
CA ASP A 118 -12.07 14.22 10.47
C ASP A 118 -11.86 13.52 9.11
N GLU A 119 -10.60 13.43 8.65
CA GLU A 119 -10.26 12.72 7.42
C GLU A 119 -10.57 11.23 7.53
N LEU A 120 -10.33 10.61 8.68
CA LEU A 120 -10.69 9.21 8.91
C LEU A 120 -12.20 9.00 8.89
N GLU A 121 -12.99 9.93 9.42
CA GLU A 121 -14.45 9.85 9.34
C GLU A 121 -14.90 9.85 7.87
N ASP A 122 -14.37 10.76 7.05
CA ASP A 122 -14.69 10.83 5.62
C ASP A 122 -14.24 9.57 4.87
N LEU A 123 -13.00 9.14 5.09
CA LEU A 123 -12.43 7.94 4.45
C LEU A 123 -13.15 6.66 4.86
N SER A 124 -13.65 6.57 6.10
CA SER A 124 -14.40 5.41 6.57
C SER A 124 -15.66 5.13 5.75
N ARG A 125 -16.17 6.13 5.03
CA ARG A 125 -17.35 5.98 4.17
C ARG A 125 -17.01 5.36 2.82
N ASP A 126 -15.75 5.40 2.38
CA ASP A 126 -15.32 4.69 1.18
C ASP A 126 -15.05 3.21 1.51
N PRO A 127 -15.76 2.27 0.87
CA PRO A 127 -15.59 0.85 1.16
C PRO A 127 -14.22 0.31 0.75
N ARG A 128 -13.42 1.04 -0.05
CA ARG A 128 -12.09 0.63 -0.51
C ARG A 128 -11.00 0.93 0.51
N PHE A 129 -11.26 1.82 1.47
CA PHE A 129 -10.28 2.24 2.46
C PHE A 129 -10.27 1.29 3.67
N VAL A 130 -9.07 0.88 4.06
CA VAL A 130 -8.82 -0.04 5.18
C VAL A 130 -7.60 0.44 5.97
N VAL A 131 -7.69 0.34 7.29
CA VAL A 131 -6.58 0.56 8.22
C VAL A 131 -6.17 -0.78 8.82
N MET A 132 -4.86 -1.04 8.81
CA MET A 132 -4.27 -2.18 9.51
C MET A 132 -3.15 -1.67 10.41
N GLN A 133 -3.03 -2.26 11.59
CA GLN A 133 -2.02 -1.83 12.56
C GLN A 133 -0.62 -2.14 12.03
N ASN A 134 0.25 -1.12 12.05
CA ASN A 134 1.66 -1.31 11.69
C ASN A 134 2.35 -2.23 12.73
N GLY A 135 3.23 -3.13 12.26
CA GLY A 135 3.97 -4.07 13.10
C GLY A 135 4.06 -5.50 12.56
N TRP A 136 3.12 -5.90 11.68
CA TRP A 136 3.01 -7.30 11.23
C TRP A 136 3.11 -7.48 9.71
N HIS A 137 3.05 -6.39 8.95
CA HIS A 137 2.94 -6.42 7.49
C HIS A 137 4.13 -7.11 6.78
N LEU A 138 5.32 -7.15 7.41
CA LEU A 138 6.51 -7.82 6.86
C LEU A 138 6.40 -9.33 7.01
N GLN A 139 6.06 -9.79 8.22
CA GLN A 139 5.81 -11.20 8.49
C GLN A 139 4.60 -11.70 7.72
N ASP A 140 3.54 -10.92 7.64
CA ASP A 140 2.32 -11.24 6.91
C ASP A 140 2.53 -11.29 5.39
N TRP A 141 3.33 -10.37 4.83
CA TRP A 141 3.74 -10.46 3.42
C TRP A 141 4.60 -11.70 3.13
N GLN A 142 5.56 -12.00 4.00
CA GLN A 142 6.38 -13.22 3.88
C GLN A 142 5.55 -14.49 4.05
N MET A 143 4.60 -14.49 4.98
CA MET A 143 3.65 -15.60 5.14
C MET A 143 2.72 -15.73 3.94
N GLY A 144 2.34 -14.63 3.29
CA GLY A 144 1.61 -14.64 2.02
C GLY A 144 2.27 -15.48 0.95
N ILE A 145 3.61 -15.41 0.85
CA ILE A 145 4.39 -16.25 -0.07
C ILE A 145 4.20 -17.74 0.24
N HIS A 146 4.07 -18.11 1.52
CA HIS A 146 4.00 -19.50 1.96
C HIS A 146 2.58 -20.06 2.05
N ALA A 147 1.62 -19.24 2.48
CA ALA A 147 0.25 -19.64 2.85
C ALA A 147 -0.82 -19.11 1.88
N GLY A 148 -0.46 -18.22 0.95
CA GLY A 148 -1.40 -17.57 0.04
C GLY A 148 -2.33 -16.56 0.71
N VAL A 149 -2.02 -16.14 1.93
CA VAL A 149 -2.79 -15.18 2.72
C VAL A 149 -1.84 -14.09 3.22
N ASP A 150 -2.03 -12.88 2.68
CA ASP A 150 -1.35 -11.68 3.14
C ASP A 150 -2.37 -10.57 3.45
N TYR A 151 -1.85 -9.39 3.77
CA TYR A 151 -2.65 -8.25 4.18
C TYR A 151 -3.52 -7.72 3.04
N TRP A 152 -3.15 -7.97 1.78
CA TRP A 152 -4.00 -7.65 0.63
C TRP A 152 -5.24 -8.52 0.66
N THR A 153 -5.06 -9.85 0.73
CA THR A 153 -6.19 -10.79 0.80
C THR A 153 -7.10 -10.48 2.00
N ARG A 154 -6.51 -10.13 3.17
CA ARG A 154 -7.28 -9.74 4.36
C ARG A 154 -8.09 -8.45 4.13
N ALA A 155 -7.50 -7.46 3.48
CA ALA A 155 -8.19 -6.22 3.15
C ALA A 155 -9.29 -6.44 2.12
N GLU A 156 -9.05 -7.24 1.07
CA GLU A 156 -10.06 -7.62 0.07
C GLU A 156 -11.27 -8.30 0.71
N ASP A 157 -11.01 -9.30 1.58
CA ASP A 157 -12.06 -10.00 2.33
C ASP A 157 -12.87 -9.04 3.21
N PHE A 158 -12.19 -8.12 3.90
CA PHE A 158 -12.84 -7.12 4.74
C PHE A 158 -13.74 -6.19 3.92
N ILE A 159 -13.24 -5.70 2.78
CA ILE A 159 -13.99 -4.86 1.84
C ILE A 159 -15.19 -5.61 1.27
N ALA A 160 -15.03 -6.89 0.90
CA ALA A 160 -16.12 -7.73 0.43
C ALA A 160 -17.23 -7.86 1.49
N LYS A 161 -16.85 -8.15 2.74
CA LYS A 161 -17.78 -8.24 3.87
C LYS A 161 -18.51 -6.91 4.13
N ARG A 162 -17.82 -5.77 4.03
CA ARG A 162 -18.45 -4.43 4.12
C ARG A 162 -19.48 -4.21 3.02
N ARG A 163 -19.13 -4.51 1.76
CA ARG A 163 -20.03 -4.38 0.61
C ARG A 163 -21.27 -5.27 0.75
N CYS A 164 -21.12 -6.45 1.33
CA CYS A 164 -22.21 -7.38 1.64
C CYS A 164 -22.98 -7.04 2.93
N LYS A 165 -22.56 -6.03 3.70
CA LYS A 165 -23.12 -5.66 5.01
C LYS A 165 -23.04 -6.78 6.06
N GLU A 166 -22.06 -7.66 5.95
CA GLU A 166 -21.78 -8.70 6.96
C GLU A 166 -21.08 -8.12 8.20
N ILE A 167 -20.41 -6.99 8.02
CA ILE A 167 -19.78 -6.19 9.08
C ILE A 167 -20.21 -4.73 8.95
N ASP A 168 -19.87 -3.92 9.95
CA ASP A 168 -20.18 -2.48 9.98
C ASP A 168 -19.68 -1.79 8.70
N PRO A 169 -20.56 -1.16 7.89
CA PRO A 169 -20.18 -0.42 6.71
C PRO A 169 -19.19 0.72 6.98
N LEU A 170 -19.21 1.29 8.19
CA LEU A 170 -18.28 2.34 8.64
C LEU A 170 -17.05 1.78 9.34
N GLY A 171 -17.01 0.47 9.61
CA GLY A 171 -15.82 -0.19 10.11
C GLY A 171 -14.71 -0.11 9.08
N TYR A 172 -13.60 0.57 9.42
CA TYR A 172 -12.46 0.73 8.50
C TYR A 172 -11.18 0.05 9.01
N LYS A 173 -11.15 -0.38 10.28
CA LYS A 173 -9.96 -0.98 10.91
C LYS A 173 -10.09 -2.50 11.01
N ILE A 174 -9.06 -3.21 10.55
CA ILE A 174 -8.90 -4.65 10.81
C ILE A 174 -8.17 -4.80 12.14
N SER A 175 -8.91 -5.18 13.18
CA SER A 175 -8.34 -5.58 14.48
C SER A 175 -8.05 -7.08 14.49
N GLY A 176 -6.90 -7.49 15.04
CA GLY A 176 -6.58 -8.89 15.30
C GLY A 176 -5.20 -9.30 14.79
N ASP A 177 -4.60 -10.28 15.48
CA ASP A 177 -3.34 -10.90 15.08
C ASP A 177 -3.54 -11.63 13.74
N ALA A 178 -2.58 -11.48 12.82
CA ALA A 178 -2.55 -12.24 11.57
C ALA A 178 -2.62 -13.75 11.82
N SER A 179 -2.02 -14.22 12.92
CA SER A 179 -1.99 -15.64 13.29
C SER A 179 -3.40 -16.21 13.52
N GLU A 180 -4.29 -15.45 14.18
CA GLU A 180 -5.67 -15.86 14.45
C GLU A 180 -6.49 -15.97 13.17
N TYR A 181 -6.34 -14.99 12.27
CA TYR A 181 -7.02 -15.00 10.98
C TYR A 181 -6.57 -16.19 10.12
N ILE A 182 -5.27 -16.46 10.09
CA ILE A 182 -4.70 -17.61 9.36
C ILE A 182 -5.22 -18.92 9.95
N ALA A 183 -5.17 -19.08 11.27
CA ALA A 183 -5.68 -20.28 11.94
C ALA A 183 -7.16 -20.53 11.62
N ALA A 184 -7.98 -19.48 11.63
CA ALA A 184 -9.40 -19.57 11.29
C ALA A 184 -9.64 -20.01 9.82
N ARG A 185 -8.84 -19.49 8.88
CA ARG A 185 -8.98 -19.85 7.45
C ARG A 185 -8.51 -21.27 7.14
N TYR A 186 -7.46 -21.75 7.81
CA TYR A 186 -7.05 -23.15 7.68
C TYR A 186 -8.10 -24.10 8.24
N ALA A 187 -8.67 -23.81 9.41
CA ALA A 187 -9.70 -24.64 10.02
C ALA A 187 -10.96 -24.79 9.13
N SER A 188 -11.33 -23.76 8.37
CA SER A 188 -12.48 -23.81 7.46
C SER A 188 -12.21 -24.52 6.12
N SER A 189 -10.94 -24.69 5.73
CA SER A 189 -10.56 -25.37 4.48
C SER A 189 -10.42 -26.89 4.61
N THR A 190 -10.39 -27.43 5.83
CA THR A 190 -10.16 -28.85 6.13
C THR A 190 -11.41 -29.64 6.49
N GLY A 191 -12.61 -29.04 6.38
CA GLY A 191 -13.90 -29.68 6.67
C GLY A 191 -14.77 -29.77 5.42
#